data_AF-A0A7X0S9H5-F1
#
_entry.id   AF-A0A7X0S9H5-F1
#
_cell.length_a   1.000
_cell.length_b   1.000
_cell.length_c   1.000
_cell.angle_alpha   90.00
_cell.angle_beta   90.00
_cell.angle_gamma   90.00
#
_symmetry.space_group_name_H-M   'P 1'
#
loop_
_entity.id
_entity.type
_entity.pdbx_description
1 polymer ?
#
loop_
_entity_poly.entity_id
_entity_poly.type
_entity_poly.pdbx_seq_one_letter_code
_entity_poly.pdbx_strand_id
1 'polypeptide(L)'
;MFDGLTEKELQVLKHWIKNSVEEKLAMKAIEILNLEKGEVKNMVASNARILTEMEERAEEKGIEKGEINKAMEIAKNLLDILDDETIALKTSLSVKEIKLLRK
;
A
#
# COMPACT_ATOMS: atom_id res chain seq x y z
N MET A 1 16.30 21.69 12.20
CA MET A 1 15.34 20.92 13.03
C MET A 1 15.59 21.33 14.48
N PHE A 2 14.57 21.46 15.34
CA PHE A 2 14.72 21.93 16.73
C PHE A 2 15.48 20.94 17.66
N ASP A 3 16.12 19.92 17.08
CA ASP A 3 16.86 18.83 17.73
C ASP A 3 18.04 19.28 18.62
N GLY A 4 18.47 20.53 18.50
CA GLY A 4 19.56 21.11 19.31
C GLY A 4 19.10 21.81 20.59
N LEU A 5 17.79 21.94 20.82
CA LEU A 5 17.24 22.56 22.02
C LEU A 5 17.05 21.53 23.13
N THR A 6 17.44 21.90 24.34
CA THR A 6 17.04 21.18 25.55
C THR A 6 15.53 21.33 25.80
N GLU A 7 14.94 20.42 26.58
CA GLU A 7 13.52 20.48 26.97
C GLU A 7 13.16 21.85 27.59
N LYS A 8 14.07 22.42 28.39
CA LYS A 8 13.88 23.73 29.01
C LYS A 8 13.88 24.86 28.00
N GLU A 9 14.78 24.84 27.02
CA GLU A 9 14.82 25.84 25.95
C GLU A 9 13.59 25.73 25.04
N LEU A 10 13.11 24.51 24.78
CA LEU A 10 11.89 24.27 24.02
C LEU A 10 10.65 24.82 24.76
N GLN A 11 10.57 24.64 26.08
CA GLN A 11 9.49 25.24 26.89
C GLN A 11 9.54 26.77 26.88
N VAL A 12 10.73 27.36 26.98
CA VAL A 12 10.91 28.83 26.88
C VAL A 12 10.45 29.33 25.51
N LEU A 13 10.83 28.64 24.43
CA LEU A 13 10.39 28.98 23.08
C LEU A 13 8.86 28.90 22.93
N LYS A 14 8.24 27.82 23.41
CA LYS A 14 6.77 27.66 23.41
C LYS A 14 6.08 28.81 24.15
N HIS A 15 6.62 29.21 25.30
CA HIS A 15 6.09 30.33 26.09
C HIS A 15 6.22 31.67 25.36
N TRP A 16 7.38 31.93 24.72
CA TRP A 16 7.59 33.15 23.94
C TRP A 16 6.61 33.25 22.77
N ILE A 17 6.43 32.16 22.01
CA ILE A 17 5.48 32.10 20.88
C ILE A 17 4.05 32.40 21.35
N LYS A 18 3.63 31.79 22.47
CA LYS A 18 2.29 32.00 23.04
C LYS A 18 1.99 33.47 23.35
N ASN A 19 2.99 34.23 23.77
CA ASN A 19 2.82 35.59 24.25
C ASN A 19 3.21 36.68 23.24
N SER A 20 3.88 36.32 22.15
CA SER A 20 4.46 37.30 21.20
C SER A 20 3.83 37.25 19.81
N VAL A 21 2.95 36.28 19.56
CA VAL A 21 2.33 36.03 18.25
C VAL A 21 0.81 36.00 18.41
N GLU A 22 0.08 36.35 17.35
CA GLU A 22 -1.38 36.24 17.30
C GLU A 22 -1.84 34.83 17.67
N GLU A 23 -2.91 34.74 18.47
CA GLU A 23 -3.33 33.52 19.16
C GLU A 23 -3.49 32.32 18.23
N LYS A 24 -4.11 32.50 17.06
CA LYS A 24 -4.31 31.41 16.10
C LYS A 24 -3.01 30.91 15.50
N LEU A 25 -2.07 31.80 15.24
CA LEU A 25 -0.73 31.44 14.72
C LEU A 25 0.12 30.80 15.80
N ALA A 26 0.04 31.29 17.05
CA ALA A 26 0.74 30.72 18.19
C ALA A 26 0.30 29.28 18.49
N MET A 27 -1.01 29.00 18.44
CA MET A 27 -1.55 27.65 18.64
C MET A 27 -1.00 26.66 17.60
N LYS A 28 -1.06 27.02 16.32
CA LYS A 28 -0.54 26.18 15.22
C LYS A 28 0.96 25.94 15.33
N ALA A 29 1.72 26.97 15.70
CA ALA A 29 3.17 26.84 15.89
C ALA A 29 3.52 25.90 17.05
N ILE A 30 2.79 25.97 18.17
CA ILE A 30 2.99 25.09 19.32
C ILE A 30 2.58 23.64 19.00
N GLU A 31 1.48 23.45 18.26
CA GLU A 31 1.07 22.13 17.77
C GLU A 31 2.19 21.46 16.97
N ILE A 32 2.79 22.20 16.02
CA ILE A 32 3.93 21.70 15.24
C ILE A 32 5.15 21.39 16.11
N LEU A 33 5.44 22.20 17.14
CA LEU A 33 6.54 21.98 18.09
C LEU A 33 6.29 20.81 19.05
N ASN A 34 5.03 20.41 19.23
CA ASN A 34 4.64 19.28 20.07
C ASN A 34 4.63 17.95 19.29
N LEU A 35 4.58 17.98 17.96
CA LEU A 35 4.75 16.77 17.14
C LEU A 35 6.13 16.18 17.46
N GLU A 36 6.15 15.13 18.27
CA GLU A 36 7.41 14.52 18.66
C GLU A 36 8.04 13.87 17.44
N LYS A 37 9.35 14.03 17.28
CA LYS A 37 10.13 13.32 16.26
C LYS A 37 9.92 11.81 16.32
N GLY A 38 9.55 11.28 17.50
CA GLY A 38 9.13 9.89 17.70
C GLY A 38 7.84 9.51 16.99
N GLU A 39 6.79 10.34 17.06
CA GLU A 39 5.51 10.10 16.38
C GLU A 39 5.69 10.11 14.85
N VAL A 40 6.43 11.08 14.33
CA VAL A 40 6.74 11.16 12.89
C VAL A 40 7.57 9.95 12.46
N LYS A 41 8.58 9.54 13.24
CA LYS A 41 9.37 8.33 12.94
C LYS A 41 8.52 7.06 12.95
N ASN A 42 7.61 6.92 13.91
CA ASN A 42 6.71 5.78 14.00
C ASN A 42 5.75 5.73 12.80
N MET A 43 5.20 6.89 12.39
CA MET A 43 4.37 6.99 11.19
C MET A 43 5.16 6.63 9.93
N VAL A 44 6.40 7.13 9.80
CA VAL A 44 7.27 6.80 8.65
C VAL A 44 7.60 5.31 8.62
N ALA A 45 7.94 4.71 9.75
CA ALA A 45 8.21 3.27 9.85
C ALA A 45 6.96 2.43 9.52
N SER A 46 5.79 2.82 10.03
CA SER A 46 4.51 2.18 9.72
C SER A 46 4.18 2.28 8.23
N ASN A 47 4.33 3.46 7.63
CA ASN A 47 4.10 3.68 6.21
C ASN A 47 5.07 2.87 5.34
N ALA A 48 6.34 2.82 5.71
CA ALA A 48 7.33 1.99 5.01
C ALA A 48 6.91 0.51 5.01
N ARG A 49 6.46 0.00 6.17
CA ARG A 49 5.97 -1.38 6.30
C ARG A 49 4.74 -1.62 5.42
N ILE A 50 3.78 -0.69 5.41
CA ILE A 50 2.57 -0.78 4.58
C ILE A 50 2.92 -0.79 3.09
N LEU A 51 3.87 0.05 2.66
CA LEU A 51 4.32 0.08 1.27
C LEU A 51 4.93 -1.26 0.85
N THR A 52 5.79 -1.85 1.67
CA THR A 52 6.35 -3.18 1.42
C THR A 52 5.25 -4.24 1.29
N GLU A 53 4.29 -4.29 2.23
CA GLU A 53 3.16 -5.23 2.15
C GLU A 53 2.25 -4.98 0.94
N MET A 54 2.18 -3.75 0.44
CA MET A 54 1.43 -3.42 -0.77
C MET A 54 2.15 -3.89 -2.03
N GLU A 55 3.48 -3.75 -2.09
CA GLU A 55 4.31 -4.22 -3.20
C GLU A 55 4.25 -5.74 -3.31
N GLU A 56 4.44 -6.48 -2.20
CA GLU A 56 4.34 -7.94 -2.17
C GLU A 56 2.97 -8.43 -2.66
N ARG A 57 1.88 -7.85 -2.14
CA ARG A 57 0.52 -8.21 -2.59
C ARG A 57 0.25 -7.85 -4.05
N ALA A 58 0.86 -6.79 -4.56
CA ALA A 58 0.73 -6.40 -5.96
C ALA A 58 1.46 -7.39 -6.87
N GLU A 59 2.63 -7.86 -6.47
CA GLU A 59 3.39 -8.89 -7.17
C GLU A 59 2.65 -10.22 -7.18
N GLU A 60 2.16 -10.70 -6.03
CA GLU A 60 1.37 -11.93 -5.92
C GLU A 60 0.14 -11.90 -6.84
N LYS A 61 -0.64 -10.81 -6.80
CA LYS A 61 -1.81 -10.63 -7.69
C LYS A 61 -1.41 -10.55 -9.16
N GLY A 62 -0.24 -9.99 -9.45
CA GLY A 62 0.31 -9.93 -10.79
C GLY A 62 0.63 -11.32 -11.34
N ILE A 63 1.26 -12.16 -10.53
CA ILE A 63 1.59 -13.55 -10.86
C ILE A 63 0.31 -14.36 -11.06
N GLU A 64 -0.62 -14.34 -10.10
CA GLU A 64 -1.90 -15.06 -10.18
C GLU A 64 -2.69 -14.68 -11.44
N LYS A 65 -2.79 -13.37 -11.72
CA LYS A 65 -3.46 -12.89 -12.94
C LYS A 65 -2.72 -13.34 -14.20
N GLY A 66 -1.40 -13.37 -14.18
CA GLY A 66 -0.57 -13.86 -15.28
C GLY A 66 -0.81 -15.35 -15.57
N GLU A 67 -0.85 -16.17 -14.52
CA GLU A 67 -1.12 -17.61 -14.62
C GLU A 67 -2.52 -17.88 -15.17
N ILE A 68 -3.54 -17.17 -14.67
CA ILE A 68 -4.91 -17.27 -15.18
C ILE A 68 -4.97 -16.85 -16.66
N ASN A 69 -4.35 -15.72 -17.03
CA ASN A 69 -4.33 -15.27 -18.41
C ASN A 69 -3.67 -16.30 -19.35
N LYS A 70 -2.56 -16.88 -18.91
CA LYS A 70 -1.85 -17.92 -19.67
C LYS A 70 -2.68 -19.20 -19.79
N ALA A 71 -3.35 -19.63 -18.72
CA ALA A 71 -4.27 -20.77 -18.75
C ALA A 71 -5.41 -20.54 -19.74
N MET A 72 -5.98 -19.32 -19.77
CA MET A 72 -7.03 -18.92 -20.70
C MET A 72 -6.56 -18.88 -22.15
N GLU A 73 -5.32 -18.42 -22.40
CA GLU A 73 -4.72 -18.43 -23.73
C GLU A 73 -4.49 -19.85 -24.24
N ILE A 74 -3.91 -20.72 -23.40
CA ILE A 74 -3.73 -22.14 -23.71
C ILE A 74 -5.09 -22.80 -23.99
N ALA A 75 -6.11 -22.53 -23.16
CA ALA A 75 -7.44 -23.07 -23.37
C ALA A 75 -8.00 -22.69 -24.73
N LYS A 76 -7.94 -21.40 -25.11
CA LYS A 76 -8.42 -20.91 -26.41
C LYS A 76 -7.74 -21.60 -27.59
N ASN A 77 -6.43 -21.84 -27.50
CA ASN A 77 -5.65 -22.50 -28.54
C ASN A 77 -5.93 -24.01 -28.66
N LEU A 78 -6.64 -24.61 -27.70
CA LEU A 78 -6.96 -26.03 -27.67
C LEU A 78 -8.43 -26.32 -27.97
N LEU A 79 -9.31 -25.31 -28.02
CA LEU A 79 -10.77 -25.50 -28.16
C LEU A 79 -11.17 -26.23 -29.45
N ASP A 80 -10.41 -26.06 -30.51
CA ASP A 80 -10.62 -26.66 -31.83
C ASP A 80 -10.10 -28.10 -31.93
N ILE A 81 -9.18 -28.50 -31.04
CA ILE A 81 -8.48 -29.79 -31.08
C ILE A 81 -8.99 -30.75 -30.01
N LEU A 82 -9.37 -30.24 -28.83
CA LEU A 82 -9.67 -31.04 -27.63
C LEU A 82 -11.08 -30.81 -27.09
N ASP A 83 -11.58 -31.78 -26.32
CA ASP A 83 -12.82 -31.70 -25.55
C ASP A 83 -12.66 -30.84 -24.28
N ASP A 84 -13.78 -30.40 -23.70
CA ASP A 84 -13.78 -29.47 -22.57
C ASP A 84 -13.17 -30.07 -21.31
N GLU A 85 -13.38 -31.36 -21.07
CA GLU A 85 -12.87 -32.09 -19.92
C GLU A 85 -11.33 -32.17 -19.95
N THR A 86 -10.76 -32.48 -21.12
CA THR A 86 -9.30 -32.54 -21.31
C THR A 86 -8.65 -31.16 -21.18
N ILE A 87 -9.27 -30.11 -21.75
CA ILE A 87 -8.74 -28.74 -21.66
C ILE A 87 -8.75 -28.27 -20.20
N ALA A 88 -9.88 -28.44 -19.50
CA ALA A 88 -10.01 -28.09 -18.09
C ALA A 88 -8.91 -28.72 -17.23
N LEU A 89 -8.61 -30.00 -17.46
CA LEU A 89 -7.54 -30.71 -16.76
C LEU A 89 -6.15 -30.10 -17.04
N LYS A 90 -5.87 -29.70 -18.29
CA LYS A 90 -4.55 -29.20 -18.71
C LYS A 90 -4.29 -27.74 -18.33
N THR A 91 -5.34 -26.92 -18.23
CA THR A 91 -5.22 -25.50 -17.91
C THR A 91 -5.56 -25.18 -16.47
N SER A 92 -5.96 -26.21 -15.68
CA SER A 92 -6.45 -26.05 -14.31
C SER A 92 -7.66 -25.10 -14.20
N LEU A 93 -8.40 -24.94 -15.30
CA LEU A 93 -9.66 -24.20 -15.34
C LEU A 93 -10.82 -25.18 -15.11
N SER A 94 -11.95 -24.67 -14.66
CA SER A 94 -13.16 -25.49 -14.57
C SER A 94 -13.75 -25.76 -15.95
N VAL A 95 -14.39 -26.92 -16.12
CA VAL A 95 -15.14 -27.26 -17.35
C VAL A 95 -16.19 -26.19 -17.70
N LYS A 96 -16.76 -25.51 -16.69
CA LYS A 96 -17.71 -24.40 -16.90
C LYS A 96 -17.03 -23.20 -17.56
N GLU A 97 -15.83 -22.82 -17.14
CA GLU A 97 -15.06 -21.72 -17.74
C GLU A 97 -14.69 -22.06 -19.19
N ILE A 98 -14.27 -23.30 -19.46
CA ILE A 98 -13.99 -23.74 -20.83
C ILE A 98 -15.23 -23.67 -21.72
N LYS A 99 -16.39 -24.12 -21.23
CA LYS A 99 -17.67 -24.04 -21.95
C LYS A 99 -18.09 -22.60 -22.28
N LEU A 100 -17.72 -21.63 -21.43
CA LEU A 100 -17.98 -20.21 -21.70
C LEU A 100 -17.09 -19.67 -22.83
N LEU A 101 -15.90 -20.23 -23.05
CA LEU A 101 -14.97 -19.80 -24.10
C LEU A 101 -15.35 -20.27 -25.51
N ARG A 102 -16.23 -21.27 -25.62
CA ARG A 102 -16.76 -21.73 -26.92
C ARG A 102 -17.93 -20.91 -27.47
N LYS A 103 -18.46 -19.97 -26.68
CA LYS A 103 -19.56 -19.09 -27.09
C LYS A 103 -19.03 -17.85 -27.81
#